data_AF-A0A377GMY0-F1
#
_entry.id   AF-A0A377GMY0-F1
#
_cell.length_a   1.000
_cell.length_b   1.000
_cell.length_c   1.000
_cell.angle_alpha   90.00
_cell.angle_beta   90.00
_cell.angle_gamma   90.00
#
_symmetry.space_group_name_H-M   'P 1'
#
loop_
_entity.id
_entity.type
_entity.pdbx_description
1 polymer ?
#
loop_
_entity_poly.entity_id
_entity_poly.type
_entity_poly.pdbx_seq_one_letter_code
_entity_poly.pdbx_strand_id
1 'polypeptide(L)'
;MSLLSREDFVNICTETILNTRKKITIGNQKSGYVKYHREIKENNYISKNIRAHLISTTEDEYMYRHDLIEHVGLGNCHELADYLLVEVGKEITRKGAKARIRIVSSLKCDHVYLEIMIRLKGEKDYSIWEVDAWDPRIIDISTRPDGSIKNHESLIYGYSANTQNSVYTDQINYNRRYTFFNAIPKPLPGSPPAGSATPEREILEKHAKMYDDYTLEESMEAGMFDTSGDVHYLQQVSSWQH
;
A
#
# COMPACT_ATOMS: atom_id res chain seq x y z
N MET A 1 1.75 20.25 -18.33
CA MET A 1 1.82 19.02 -17.51
C MET A 1 2.87 18.12 -18.14
N SER A 2 3.77 17.58 -17.33
CA SER A 2 4.80 16.63 -17.78
C SER A 2 4.20 15.21 -17.82
N LEU A 3 4.65 14.37 -18.74
CA LEU A 3 4.33 12.94 -18.74
C LEU A 3 5.55 12.18 -18.21
N LEU A 4 5.32 11.30 -17.23
CA LEU A 4 6.37 10.39 -16.75
C LEU A 4 6.65 9.33 -17.82
N SER A 5 7.90 8.91 -17.94
CA SER A 5 8.18 7.62 -18.58
C SER A 5 7.62 6.49 -17.70
N ARG A 6 7.44 5.31 -18.29
CA ARG A 6 7.01 4.11 -17.55
C ARG A 6 8.04 3.70 -16.49
N GLU A 7 9.32 3.79 -16.82
CA GLU A 7 10.43 3.57 -15.89
C GLU A 7 10.40 4.57 -14.73
N ASP A 8 10.20 5.88 -14.99
CA ASP A 8 10.06 6.87 -13.91
C ASP A 8 8.87 6.57 -12.99
N PHE A 9 7.74 6.11 -13.55
CA PHE A 9 6.56 5.76 -12.77
C PHE A 9 6.79 4.51 -11.91
N VAL A 10 7.37 3.45 -12.48
CA VAL A 10 7.72 2.23 -11.73
C VAL A 10 8.70 2.56 -10.61
N ASN A 11 9.75 3.35 -10.90
CA ASN A 11 10.71 3.83 -9.90
C ASN A 11 10.03 4.56 -8.73
N ILE A 12 9.11 5.48 -9.01
CA ILE A 12 8.34 6.18 -7.96
C ILE A 12 7.56 5.18 -7.09
N CYS A 13 6.86 4.24 -7.70
CA CYS A 13 6.08 3.24 -6.97
C CYS A 13 6.99 2.33 -6.13
N THR A 14 8.11 1.89 -6.68
CA THR A 14 9.12 1.08 -5.97
C THR A 14 9.66 1.82 -4.75
N GLU A 15 10.15 3.05 -4.92
CA GLU A 15 10.73 3.83 -3.83
C GLU A 15 9.71 4.09 -2.72
N THR A 16 8.48 4.44 -3.08
CA THR A 16 7.40 4.73 -2.12
C THR A 16 6.92 3.49 -1.38
N ILE A 17 6.83 2.32 -2.03
CA ILE A 17 6.55 1.04 -1.38
C ILE A 17 7.64 0.72 -0.34
N LEU A 18 8.91 0.79 -0.75
CA LEU A 18 10.04 0.51 0.14
C LEU A 18 10.09 1.46 1.34
N ASN A 19 9.86 2.76 1.10
CA ASN A 19 9.83 3.76 2.17
C ASN A 19 8.63 3.56 3.11
N THR A 20 7.46 3.19 2.57
CA THR A 20 6.27 2.87 3.37
C THR A 20 6.56 1.72 4.32
N ARG A 21 7.12 0.60 3.83
CA ARG A 21 7.47 -0.57 4.66
C ARG A 21 8.57 -0.29 5.68
N LYS A 22 9.47 0.67 5.41
CA LYS A 22 10.48 1.12 6.39
C LYS A 22 9.86 1.93 7.54
N LYS A 23 8.82 2.73 7.26
CA LYS A 23 8.20 3.62 8.24
C LYS A 23 7.06 2.95 9.01
N ILE A 24 6.27 2.12 8.34
CA ILE A 24 5.06 1.52 8.88
C ILE A 24 5.29 0.02 9.07
N THR A 25 5.28 -0.42 10.32
CA THR A 25 5.31 -1.85 10.64
C THR A 25 3.95 -2.48 10.30
N ILE A 26 3.95 -3.63 9.64
CA ILE A 26 2.72 -4.33 9.24
C ILE A 26 2.28 -5.28 10.37
N GLY A 27 1.20 -4.95 11.06
CA GLY A 27 0.79 -5.65 12.28
C GLY A 27 0.29 -7.08 12.04
N ASN A 28 -0.26 -7.36 10.86
CA ASN A 28 -0.73 -8.69 10.46
C ASN A 28 0.30 -9.51 9.67
N GLN A 29 1.57 -9.07 9.64
CA GLN A 29 2.72 -9.88 9.23
C GLN A 29 3.53 -10.35 10.45
N LYS A 30 4.18 -11.49 10.31
CA LYS A 30 4.87 -12.19 11.40
C LYS A 30 5.85 -11.31 12.17
N SER A 31 6.74 -10.58 11.50
CA SER A 31 7.73 -9.69 12.13
C SER A 31 7.07 -8.55 12.91
N GLY A 32 6.05 -7.92 12.34
CA GLY A 32 5.31 -6.84 12.98
C GLY A 32 4.53 -7.31 14.20
N TYR A 33 3.93 -8.50 14.11
CA TYR A 33 3.27 -9.15 15.24
C TYR A 33 4.23 -9.51 16.36
N VAL A 34 5.40 -10.07 16.05
CA VAL A 34 6.42 -10.36 17.07
C VAL A 34 6.88 -9.07 17.76
N LYS A 35 7.10 -8.01 16.98
CA LYS A 35 7.57 -6.71 17.50
C LYS A 35 6.54 -6.01 18.39
N TYR A 36 5.25 -6.11 18.06
CA TYR A 36 4.15 -5.40 18.74
C TYR A 36 3.10 -6.35 19.33
N HIS A 37 3.51 -7.54 19.77
CA HIS A 37 2.61 -8.62 20.17
C HIS A 37 1.52 -8.18 21.15
N ARG A 38 1.92 -7.57 22.26
CA ARG A 38 0.97 -7.12 23.30
C ARG A 38 0.02 -6.05 22.78
N GLU A 39 0.55 -5.10 22.00
CA GLU A 39 -0.27 -4.03 21.42
C GLU A 39 -1.34 -4.58 20.47
N ILE A 40 -0.97 -5.55 19.63
CA ILE A 40 -1.88 -6.15 18.66
C ILE A 40 -2.87 -7.08 19.36
N LYS A 41 -2.40 -7.98 20.23
CA LYS A 41 -3.22 -9.08 20.76
C LYS A 41 -3.97 -8.74 22.04
N GLU A 42 -3.30 -8.11 23.01
CA GLU A 42 -3.85 -7.86 24.35
C GLU A 42 -4.55 -6.50 24.39
N ASN A 43 -3.90 -5.48 23.82
CA ASN A 43 -4.41 -4.12 23.88
C ASN A 43 -5.41 -3.82 22.76
N ASN A 44 -5.41 -4.58 21.66
CA ASN A 44 -6.19 -4.27 20.44
C ASN A 44 -5.92 -2.83 19.96
N TYR A 45 -4.65 -2.44 19.93
CA TYR A 45 -4.18 -1.07 19.79
C TYR A 45 -4.81 -0.32 18.60
N ILE A 46 -4.78 -0.89 17.39
CA ILE A 46 -5.34 -0.24 16.19
C ILE A 46 -6.84 0.05 16.37
N SER A 47 -7.59 -0.93 16.89
CA SER A 47 -9.04 -0.76 17.07
C SER A 47 -9.38 0.27 18.15
N LYS A 48 -8.61 0.32 19.25
CA LYS A 48 -8.88 1.24 20.37
C LYS A 48 -8.40 2.66 20.11
N ASN A 49 -7.24 2.82 19.46
CA ASN A 49 -6.55 4.11 19.38
C ASN A 49 -6.59 4.74 17.98
N ILE A 50 -6.79 3.95 16.91
CA ILE A 50 -6.60 4.44 15.53
C ILE A 50 -7.90 4.43 14.73
N ARG A 51 -8.66 3.32 14.73
CA ARG A 51 -9.83 3.15 13.86
C ARG A 51 -10.88 4.23 14.03
N ALA A 52 -11.19 4.65 15.25
CA ALA A 52 -12.19 5.70 15.48
C ALA A 52 -11.78 7.01 14.79
N HIS A 53 -10.50 7.38 14.87
CA HIS A 53 -9.97 8.56 14.20
C HIS A 53 -10.05 8.42 12.68
N LEU A 54 -9.64 7.28 12.12
CA LEU A 54 -9.72 7.05 10.66
C LEU A 54 -11.15 7.06 10.14
N ILE A 55 -12.08 6.39 10.82
CA ILE A 55 -13.51 6.33 10.43
C ILE A 55 -14.17 7.71 10.53
N SER A 56 -13.73 8.55 11.48
CA SER A 56 -14.28 9.89 11.66
C SER A 56 -13.81 10.90 10.61
N THR A 57 -12.81 10.54 9.78
CA THR A 57 -12.32 11.43 8.73
C THR A 57 -13.26 11.51 7.54
N THR A 58 -13.31 12.67 6.89
CA THR A 58 -13.99 12.80 5.60
C THR A 58 -13.13 12.25 4.46
N GLU A 59 -13.74 11.98 3.30
CA GLU A 59 -13.08 11.35 2.16
C GLU A 59 -11.80 12.08 1.71
N ASP A 60 -11.73 13.41 1.89
CA ASP A 60 -10.66 14.31 1.45
C ASP A 60 -9.54 14.54 2.49
N GLU A 61 -9.63 13.97 3.69
CA GLU A 61 -8.66 14.15 4.77
C GLU A 61 -7.42 13.22 4.64
N TYR A 62 -6.89 13.08 3.43
CA TYR A 62 -5.74 12.22 3.12
C TYR A 62 -4.51 12.52 3.96
N MET A 63 -4.15 13.81 4.10
CA MET A 63 -2.98 14.22 4.89
C MET A 63 -3.15 13.93 6.38
N TYR A 64 -4.38 13.99 6.91
CA TYR A 64 -4.62 13.65 8.31
C TYR A 64 -4.40 12.15 8.53
N ARG A 65 -4.99 11.30 7.68
CA ARG A 65 -4.81 9.84 7.74
C ARG A 65 -3.33 9.48 7.61
N HIS A 66 -2.65 10.04 6.62
CA HIS A 66 -1.21 9.86 6.41
C HIS A 66 -0.40 10.21 7.66
N ASP A 67 -0.54 11.42 8.19
CA ASP A 67 0.28 11.88 9.32
C ASP A 67 -0.03 11.12 10.63
N LEU A 68 -1.29 10.69 10.82
CA LEU A 68 -1.67 9.82 11.93
C LEU A 68 -1.01 8.44 11.81
N ILE A 69 -1.04 7.84 10.63
CA ILE A 69 -0.42 6.53 10.37
C ILE A 69 1.11 6.64 10.53
N GLU A 70 1.74 7.72 10.05
CA GLU A 70 3.18 7.98 10.24
C GLU A 70 3.54 8.15 11.71
N HIS A 71 2.73 8.87 12.48
CA HIS A 71 2.95 9.07 13.91
C HIS A 71 2.99 7.73 14.66
N VAL A 72 2.05 6.85 14.32
CA VAL A 72 1.84 5.56 14.97
C VAL A 72 2.88 4.53 14.52
N GLY A 73 3.24 4.50 13.24
CA GLY A 73 4.23 3.58 12.68
C GLY A 73 3.81 2.11 12.68
N LEU A 74 2.51 1.83 12.83
CA LEU A 74 1.91 0.49 12.84
C LEU A 74 0.57 0.53 12.10
N GLY A 75 0.36 -0.41 11.17
CA GLY A 75 -0.86 -0.49 10.37
C GLY A 75 -1.07 -1.87 9.76
N ASN A 76 -2.23 -2.07 9.12
CA ASN A 76 -2.51 -3.22 8.25
C ASN A 76 -2.65 -2.74 6.80
N CYS A 77 -3.14 -3.59 5.89
CA CYS A 77 -3.29 -3.26 4.47
C CYS A 77 -4.00 -1.93 4.20
N HIS A 78 -5.09 -1.62 4.92
CA HIS A 78 -5.80 -0.35 4.80
C HIS A 78 -4.96 0.87 5.15
N GLU A 79 -4.33 0.87 6.32
CA GLU A 79 -3.48 1.98 6.73
C GLU A 79 -2.26 2.12 5.80
N LEU A 80 -1.72 1.01 5.30
CA LEU A 80 -0.65 1.06 4.30
C LEU A 80 -1.12 1.69 2.99
N ALA A 81 -2.32 1.37 2.51
CA ALA A 81 -2.87 1.97 1.29
C ALA A 81 -3.12 3.49 1.45
N ASP A 82 -3.73 3.91 2.56
CA ASP A 82 -3.92 5.35 2.86
C ASP A 82 -2.58 6.10 2.90
N TYR A 83 -1.57 5.51 3.53
CA TYR A 83 -0.23 6.09 3.60
C TYR A 83 0.43 6.17 2.21
N LEU A 84 0.43 5.05 1.48
CA LEU A 84 1.04 4.94 0.16
C LEU A 84 0.40 5.88 -0.86
N LEU A 85 -0.92 6.11 -0.77
CA LEU A 85 -1.65 7.02 -1.66
C LEU A 85 -1.05 8.43 -1.64
N VAL A 86 -0.75 8.94 -0.44
CA VAL A 86 -0.17 10.28 -0.27
C VAL A 86 1.27 10.30 -0.76
N GLU A 87 2.08 9.30 -0.40
CA GLU A 87 3.50 9.27 -0.78
C GLU A 87 3.69 9.13 -2.30
N VAL A 88 2.94 8.26 -2.97
CA VAL A 88 2.96 8.14 -4.44
C VAL A 88 2.43 9.41 -5.10
N GLY A 89 1.31 9.94 -4.63
CA GLY A 89 0.70 11.14 -5.20
C GLY A 89 1.62 12.36 -5.12
N LYS A 90 2.33 12.50 -4.00
CA LYS A 90 3.31 13.56 -3.76
C LYS A 90 4.47 13.49 -4.76
N GLU A 91 5.03 12.30 -4.98
CA GLU A 91 6.15 12.11 -5.89
C GLU A 91 5.77 12.31 -7.37
N ILE A 92 4.59 11.82 -7.78
CA ILE A 92 4.03 12.09 -9.12
C ILE A 92 3.86 13.61 -9.33
N THR A 93 3.29 14.30 -8.35
CA THR A 93 3.08 15.76 -8.41
C THR A 93 4.39 16.54 -8.43
N ARG A 94 5.40 16.11 -7.64
CA ARG A 94 6.74 16.69 -7.62
C ARG A 94 7.42 16.66 -8.98
N LYS A 95 7.17 15.63 -9.78
CA LYS A 95 7.67 15.49 -11.15
C LYS A 95 6.83 16.25 -12.19
N GLY A 96 5.80 16.99 -11.76
CA GLY A 96 4.92 17.78 -12.62
C GLY A 96 3.93 16.94 -13.44
N ALA A 97 3.71 15.68 -13.05
CA ALA A 97 2.75 14.77 -13.63
C ALA A 97 1.46 14.72 -12.80
N LYS A 98 0.42 14.10 -13.37
CA LYS A 98 -0.90 13.97 -12.75
C LYS A 98 -1.42 12.57 -12.94
N ALA A 99 -1.93 11.98 -11.86
CA ALA A 99 -2.60 10.70 -11.86
C ALA A 99 -3.92 10.78 -11.10
N ARG A 100 -4.80 9.80 -11.32
CA ARG A 100 -5.95 9.53 -10.45
C ARG A 100 -5.63 8.30 -9.63
N ILE A 101 -5.72 8.40 -8.31
CA ILE A 101 -5.44 7.32 -7.36
C ILE A 101 -6.74 6.95 -6.64
N ARG A 102 -6.95 5.66 -6.45
CA ARG A 102 -8.08 5.08 -5.72
C ARG A 102 -7.59 4.00 -4.78
N ILE A 103 -8.26 3.87 -3.63
CA ILE A 103 -8.08 2.69 -2.77
C ILE A 103 -9.13 1.67 -3.20
N VAL A 104 -8.67 0.48 -3.55
CA VAL A 104 -9.51 -0.61 -4.03
C VAL A 104 -9.55 -1.72 -3.00
N SER A 105 -10.76 -2.11 -2.61
CA SER A 105 -10.98 -3.31 -1.80
C SER A 105 -11.32 -4.50 -2.66
N SER A 106 -10.57 -5.58 -2.48
CA SER A 106 -10.86 -6.85 -3.14
C SER A 106 -12.18 -7.43 -2.64
N LEU A 107 -12.99 -7.95 -3.56
CA LEU A 107 -14.18 -8.74 -3.23
C LEU A 107 -13.87 -10.22 -3.00
N LYS A 108 -12.65 -10.68 -3.35
CA LYS A 108 -12.22 -12.08 -3.17
C LYS A 108 -11.50 -12.31 -1.84
N CYS A 109 -10.72 -11.32 -1.41
CA CYS A 109 -9.85 -11.39 -0.24
C CYS A 109 -10.06 -10.15 0.62
N ASP A 110 -9.88 -10.27 1.93
CA ASP A 110 -9.88 -9.12 2.85
C ASP A 110 -8.56 -8.34 2.70
N HIS A 111 -8.46 -7.58 1.60
CA HIS A 111 -7.25 -6.86 1.22
C HIS A 111 -7.55 -5.59 0.42
N VAL A 112 -6.67 -4.59 0.54
CA VAL A 112 -6.75 -3.35 -0.24
C VAL A 112 -5.42 -2.94 -0.85
N TYR A 113 -5.51 -2.29 -2.00
CA TYR A 113 -4.36 -1.80 -2.77
C TYR A 113 -4.71 -0.46 -3.45
N LEU A 114 -3.73 0.15 -4.12
CA LEU A 114 -3.95 1.35 -4.93
C LEU A 114 -4.21 0.99 -6.39
N GLU A 115 -5.28 1.52 -6.96
CA GLU A 115 -5.44 1.63 -8.41
C GLU A 115 -4.98 3.03 -8.83
N ILE A 116 -3.99 3.09 -9.72
CA ILE A 116 -3.44 4.34 -10.25
C ILE A 116 -3.68 4.41 -11.75
N MET A 117 -4.48 5.39 -12.16
CA MET A 117 -4.69 5.73 -13.56
C MET A 117 -3.82 6.93 -13.94
N ILE A 118 -2.89 6.73 -14.87
CA ILE A 118 -1.90 7.73 -15.28
C ILE A 118 -1.64 7.65 -16.78
N ARG A 119 -1.43 8.80 -17.44
CA ARG A 119 -0.97 8.85 -18.82
C ARG A 119 0.55 8.90 -18.84
N LEU A 120 1.20 7.88 -19.39
CA LEU A 120 2.66 7.81 -19.47
C LEU A 120 3.15 8.25 -20.86
N LYS A 121 4.41 8.66 -20.92
CA LYS A 121 5.07 9.10 -22.15
C LYS A 121 5.16 7.94 -23.14
N GLY A 122 4.69 8.16 -24.36
CA GLY A 122 4.71 7.16 -25.43
C GLY A 122 3.47 6.25 -25.48
N GLU A 123 2.52 6.41 -24.55
CA GLU A 123 1.25 5.68 -24.56
C GLU A 123 0.13 6.54 -25.17
N LYS A 124 -0.71 5.92 -26.01
CA LYS A 124 -1.89 6.59 -26.59
C LYS A 124 -2.90 6.95 -25.52
N ASP A 125 -3.25 5.98 -24.68
CA ASP A 125 -4.27 6.06 -23.65
C ASP A 125 -3.68 6.10 -22.23
N TYR A 126 -4.56 6.21 -21.23
CA TYR A 126 -4.18 6.06 -19.83
C TYR A 126 -3.88 4.59 -19.53
N SER A 127 -2.83 4.35 -18.76
CA SER A 127 -2.59 3.06 -18.15
C SER A 127 -3.17 3.01 -16.74
N ILE A 128 -3.64 1.83 -16.34
CA ILE A 128 -4.21 1.55 -15.02
C ILE A 128 -3.31 0.54 -14.33
N TRP A 129 -2.93 0.82 -13.09
CA TRP A 129 -1.94 0.04 -12.36
C TRP A 129 -2.45 -0.37 -10.98
N GLU A 130 -2.21 -1.62 -10.60
CA GLU A 130 -2.30 -2.10 -9.21
C GLU A 130 -0.95 -1.86 -8.54
N VAL A 131 -0.96 -1.11 -7.44
CA VAL A 131 0.22 -0.80 -6.63
C VAL A 131 -0.08 -1.10 -5.17
N ASP A 132 0.75 -1.93 -4.54
CA ASP A 132 0.55 -2.37 -3.15
C ASP A 132 1.88 -2.35 -2.40
N ALA A 133 1.84 -1.97 -1.12
CA ALA A 133 2.99 -2.01 -0.21
C ALA A 133 2.90 -3.11 0.84
N TRP A 134 1.71 -3.67 1.08
CA TRP A 134 1.50 -4.75 2.04
C TRP A 134 1.97 -6.08 1.46
N ASP A 135 1.57 -6.39 0.23
CA ASP A 135 2.15 -7.45 -0.60
C ASP A 135 2.75 -6.83 -1.87
N PRO A 136 4.03 -6.41 -1.82
CA PRO A 136 4.65 -5.50 -2.78
C PRO A 136 4.43 -5.91 -4.22
N ARG A 137 3.78 -5.06 -5.02
CA ARG A 137 3.57 -5.32 -6.46
C ARG A 137 3.27 -4.05 -7.20
N ILE A 138 3.66 -4.03 -8.47
CA ILE A 138 3.36 -2.98 -9.44
C ILE A 138 2.97 -3.70 -10.73
N ILE A 139 1.67 -3.75 -11.02
CA ILE A 139 1.12 -4.54 -12.13
C ILE A 139 0.32 -3.63 -13.05
N ASP A 140 0.60 -3.66 -14.35
CA ASP A 140 -0.22 -2.96 -15.34
C ASP A 140 -1.50 -3.78 -15.60
N ILE A 141 -2.62 -3.24 -15.16
CA ILE A 141 -3.96 -3.83 -15.24
C ILE A 141 -4.86 -3.06 -16.21
N SER A 142 -4.28 -2.40 -17.20
CA SER A 142 -5.03 -1.65 -18.21
C SER A 142 -6.04 -2.55 -18.94
N THR A 143 -7.25 -2.03 -19.15
CA THR A 143 -8.28 -2.72 -19.93
C THR A 143 -7.91 -2.69 -21.41
N ARG A 144 -7.93 -3.86 -22.04
CA ARG A 144 -7.69 -4.05 -23.47
C ARG A 144 -8.94 -3.64 -24.29
N PRO A 145 -8.81 -3.41 -25.60
CA PRO A 145 -9.94 -3.05 -26.45
C PRO A 145 -11.10 -4.06 -26.45
N ASP A 146 -10.83 -5.33 -26.19
CA ASP A 146 -11.82 -6.41 -26.08
C ASP A 146 -12.50 -6.49 -24.70
N GLY A 147 -12.16 -5.58 -23.79
CA GLY A 147 -12.67 -5.54 -22.41
C GLY A 147 -11.94 -6.45 -21.43
N SER A 148 -10.96 -7.25 -21.87
CA SER A 148 -10.14 -8.06 -20.98
C SER A 148 -9.13 -7.22 -20.22
N ILE A 149 -8.63 -7.75 -19.10
CA ILE A 149 -7.66 -7.05 -18.24
C ILE A 149 -6.27 -7.57 -18.53
N LYS A 150 -5.34 -6.65 -18.69
CA LYS A 150 -3.92 -6.98 -18.86
C LYS A 150 -3.37 -7.59 -17.57
N ASN A 151 -2.49 -8.59 -17.72
CA ASN A 151 -1.89 -9.33 -16.61
C ASN A 151 -2.92 -9.85 -15.59
N HIS A 152 -4.13 -10.19 -16.05
CA HIS A 152 -5.21 -10.64 -15.17
C HIS A 152 -4.77 -11.88 -14.38
N GLU A 153 -4.02 -12.78 -14.99
CA GLU A 153 -3.45 -13.98 -14.39
C GLU A 153 -2.58 -13.69 -13.16
N SER A 154 -2.01 -12.48 -13.05
CA SER A 154 -1.18 -12.05 -11.93
C SER A 154 -1.98 -11.37 -10.81
N LEU A 155 -3.30 -11.19 -10.97
CA LEU A 155 -4.15 -10.57 -9.96
C LEU A 155 -4.57 -11.58 -8.89
N ILE A 156 -3.73 -11.73 -7.86
CA ILE A 156 -3.96 -12.61 -6.70
C ILE A 156 -5.26 -12.25 -5.97
N TYR A 157 -5.59 -10.95 -5.89
CA TYR A 157 -6.79 -10.46 -5.21
C TYR A 157 -8.02 -10.40 -6.12
N GLY A 158 -7.90 -10.84 -7.37
CA GLY A 158 -8.95 -10.80 -8.38
C GLY A 158 -9.25 -9.40 -8.92
N TYR A 159 -10.18 -9.37 -9.88
CA TYR A 159 -10.60 -8.14 -10.58
C TYR A 159 -11.92 -7.54 -10.05
N SER A 160 -12.60 -8.22 -9.13
CA SER A 160 -13.84 -7.75 -8.52
C SER A 160 -13.51 -6.77 -7.40
N ALA A 161 -13.81 -5.48 -7.61
CA ALA A 161 -13.36 -4.37 -6.79
C ALA A 161 -14.52 -3.54 -6.24
N ASN A 162 -14.45 -3.15 -4.97
CA ASN A 162 -15.18 -2.00 -4.44
C ASN A 162 -14.21 -0.82 -4.29
N THR A 163 -14.53 0.31 -4.90
CA THR A 163 -13.67 1.49 -4.88
C THR A 163 -14.09 2.41 -3.74
N GLN A 164 -13.15 2.74 -2.85
CA GLN A 164 -13.33 3.81 -1.88
C GLN A 164 -12.39 4.96 -2.23
N ASN A 165 -12.92 6.19 -2.28
CA ASN A 165 -12.20 7.42 -2.57
C ASN A 165 -11.50 7.44 -3.95
N SER A 166 -11.72 8.49 -4.73
CA SER A 166 -11.06 8.70 -6.02
C SER A 166 -10.55 10.12 -6.07
N VAL A 167 -9.24 10.29 -6.06
CA VAL A 167 -8.60 11.61 -5.97
C VAL A 167 -7.57 11.79 -7.06
N TYR A 168 -7.48 12.98 -7.62
CA TYR A 168 -6.36 13.34 -8.47
C TYR A 168 -5.18 13.82 -7.61
N THR A 169 -3.96 13.47 -8.02
CA THR A 169 -2.76 13.78 -7.24
C THR A 169 -2.60 15.28 -6.95
N ASP A 170 -3.09 16.17 -7.82
CA ASP A 170 -3.03 17.63 -7.63
C ASP A 170 -4.13 18.20 -6.70
N GLN A 171 -5.07 17.37 -6.25
CA GLN A 171 -6.13 17.76 -5.31
C GLN A 171 -5.73 17.56 -3.83
N ILE A 172 -4.66 16.81 -3.57
CA ILE A 172 -4.15 16.60 -2.21
C ILE A 172 -3.26 17.77 -1.83
N ASN A 173 -3.54 18.40 -0.69
CA ASN A 173 -2.72 19.49 -0.18
C ASN A 173 -1.48 18.96 0.58
N TYR A 174 -0.43 18.60 -0.15
CA TYR A 174 0.81 18.05 0.43
C TYR A 174 1.59 19.00 1.36
N ASN A 175 1.24 20.29 1.37
CA ASN A 175 1.83 21.27 2.30
C ASN A 175 1.15 21.25 3.67
N ARG A 176 -0.01 20.61 3.79
CA ARG A 176 -0.73 20.45 5.05
C ARG A 176 -0.03 19.37 5.88
N ARG A 177 0.24 19.69 7.15
CA ARG A 177 0.83 18.74 8.11
C ARG A 177 0.10 18.80 9.44
N TYR A 178 -0.21 17.65 9.98
CA TYR A 178 -0.83 17.45 11.28
C TYR A 178 0.19 16.85 12.25
N THR A 179 0.34 17.45 13.43
CA THR A 179 1.36 17.04 14.42
C THR A 179 0.78 16.83 15.82
N PHE A 180 -0.50 17.08 16.02
CA PHE A 180 -1.15 17.08 17.33
C PHE A 180 -1.69 15.70 17.74
N PHE A 181 -0.95 14.64 17.44
CA PHE A 181 -1.31 13.26 17.80
C PHE A 181 -0.76 12.82 19.16
N ASN A 182 -0.25 13.75 19.98
CA ASN A 182 0.39 13.43 21.26
C ASN A 182 -0.54 12.71 22.26
N ALA A 183 -1.86 12.88 22.12
CA ALA A 183 -2.84 12.16 22.93
C ALA A 183 -3.04 10.70 22.49
N ILE A 184 -2.59 10.34 21.29
CA ILE A 184 -2.57 8.97 20.77
C ILE A 184 -1.19 8.39 21.09
N PRO A 185 -1.08 7.49 22.09
CA PRO A 185 0.20 6.94 22.50
C PRO A 185 0.78 6.10 21.37
N LYS A 186 2.08 6.16 21.09
CA LYS A 186 2.70 5.25 20.12
C LYS A 186 2.62 3.80 20.62
N PRO A 187 2.49 2.80 19.74
CA PRO A 187 2.48 1.40 20.15
C PRO A 187 3.83 1.06 20.79
N LEU A 188 3.79 0.40 21.95
CA LEU A 188 5.00 0.02 22.65
C LEU A 188 5.58 -1.25 22.01
N PRO A 189 6.84 -1.21 21.52
CA PRO A 189 7.49 -2.44 21.07
C PRO A 189 7.69 -3.36 22.29
N GLY A 190 7.46 -4.65 22.08
CA GLY A 190 7.59 -5.62 23.15
C GLY A 190 7.25 -7.02 22.69
N SER A 191 8.20 -7.92 22.91
CA SER A 191 7.99 -9.36 22.79
C SER A 191 7.06 -9.87 23.91
N PRO A 192 6.48 -11.08 23.78
CA PRO A 192 5.75 -11.73 24.86
C PRO A 192 6.56 -11.71 26.18
N PRO A 193 5.91 -11.65 27.37
CA PRO A 193 6.62 -11.59 28.66
C PRO A 193 7.75 -12.63 28.77
N ALA A 194 8.95 -12.17 29.15
CA ALA A 194 10.08 -13.05 29.41
C ALA A 194 9.74 -14.01 30.57
N GLY A 195 9.94 -15.31 30.36
CA GLY A 195 9.64 -16.38 31.34
C GLY A 195 8.52 -17.34 30.92
N SER A 196 7.72 -16.97 29.92
CA SER A 196 6.70 -17.83 29.30
C SER A 196 6.77 -17.68 27.77
N ALA A 197 7.98 -17.82 27.22
CA ALA A 197 8.20 -17.75 25.78
C ALA A 197 7.49 -18.93 25.12
N THR A 198 6.25 -18.72 24.69
CA THR A 198 5.60 -19.56 23.68
C THR A 198 6.57 -19.59 22.49
N PRO A 199 7.15 -20.75 22.12
CA PRO A 199 8.03 -20.86 20.97
C PRO A 199 7.39 -20.19 19.75
N GLU A 200 8.20 -19.62 18.86
CA GLU A 200 7.73 -18.96 17.64
C GLU A 200 6.70 -19.82 16.88
N ARG A 201 6.95 -21.14 16.81
CA ARG A 201 6.02 -22.12 16.25
C ARG A 201 4.65 -22.12 16.95
N GLU A 202 4.60 -22.12 18.28
CA GLU A 202 3.34 -22.10 19.03
C GLU A 202 2.63 -20.73 18.94
N ILE A 203 3.37 -19.63 18.72
CA ILE A 203 2.80 -18.32 18.41
C ILE A 203 2.12 -18.39 17.03
N LEU A 204 2.80 -18.95 16.02
CA LEU A 204 2.25 -19.11 14.68
C LEU A 204 1.05 -20.07 14.65
N GLU A 205 1.09 -21.17 15.41
CA GLU A 205 -0.02 -22.12 15.54
C GLU A 205 -1.26 -21.46 16.17
N LYS A 206 -1.11 -20.62 17.20
CA LYS A 206 -2.22 -19.87 17.81
C LYS A 206 -2.73 -18.74 16.91
N HIS A 207 -1.92 -18.29 15.97
CA HIS A 207 -2.18 -17.14 15.12
C HIS A 207 -2.02 -17.50 13.63
N ALA A 208 -2.57 -18.63 13.21
CA ALA A 208 -2.46 -19.15 11.84
C ALA A 208 -3.02 -18.23 10.74
N LYS A 209 -3.62 -17.09 11.10
CA LYS A 209 -4.09 -16.05 10.18
C LYS A 209 -3.04 -14.96 9.92
N MET A 210 -1.87 -15.06 10.55
CA MET A 210 -0.75 -14.15 10.32
C MET A 210 -0.09 -14.49 8.99
N TYR A 211 0.24 -13.45 8.22
CA TYR A 211 0.95 -13.62 6.97
C TYR A 211 2.47 -13.70 7.22
N ASP A 212 3.15 -14.48 6.39
CA ASP A 212 4.60 -14.54 6.43
C ASP A 212 5.21 -13.21 5.94
N ASP A 213 6.41 -12.90 6.41
CA ASP A 213 7.10 -11.65 6.03
C ASP A 213 7.66 -11.71 4.60
N TYR A 214 7.79 -12.91 4.03
CA TYR A 214 8.43 -13.19 2.73
C TYR A 214 7.70 -12.58 1.53
N THR A 215 6.58 -11.88 1.74
CA THR A 215 5.83 -11.13 0.70
C THR A 215 6.71 -10.28 -0.22
N LEU A 216 7.79 -9.67 0.29
CA LEU A 216 8.72 -8.89 -0.54
C LEU A 216 9.53 -9.82 -1.46
N GLU A 217 10.18 -10.83 -0.89
CA GLU A 217 11.00 -11.79 -1.61
C GLU A 217 10.18 -12.59 -2.63
N GLU A 218 9.00 -13.10 -2.23
CA GLU A 218 8.07 -13.82 -3.10
C GLU A 218 7.61 -12.96 -4.28
N SER A 219 7.32 -11.68 -4.04
CA SER A 219 6.92 -10.76 -5.10
C SER A 219 8.06 -10.41 -6.05
N MET A 220 9.30 -10.36 -5.55
CA MET A 220 10.49 -10.22 -6.39
C MET A 220 10.74 -11.47 -7.23
N GLU A 221 10.66 -12.66 -6.63
CA GLU A 221 10.82 -13.94 -7.33
C GLU A 221 9.75 -14.15 -8.40
N ALA A 222 8.53 -13.65 -8.16
CA ALA A 222 7.42 -13.69 -9.11
C ALA A 222 7.46 -12.58 -10.18
N GLY A 223 8.42 -11.65 -10.12
CA GLY A 223 8.52 -10.52 -11.06
C GLY A 223 7.36 -9.51 -10.96
N MET A 224 6.64 -9.51 -9.83
CA MET A 224 5.55 -8.57 -9.54
C MET A 224 6.07 -7.23 -9.01
N PHE A 225 7.26 -7.24 -8.42
CA PHE A 225 7.91 -6.08 -7.81
C PHE A 225 9.41 -6.13 -8.01
N ASP A 226 10.03 -4.98 -8.26
CA ASP A 226 11.46 -4.87 -8.43
C ASP A 226 12.02 -3.70 -7.61
N THR A 227 13.04 -3.97 -6.81
CA THR A 227 13.66 -3.00 -5.89
C THR A 227 14.60 -2.01 -6.57
N SER A 228 15.11 -2.34 -7.75
CA SER A 228 15.87 -1.42 -8.61
C SER A 228 14.96 -0.50 -9.43
N GLY A 229 13.67 -0.86 -9.52
CA GLY A 229 12.65 -0.13 -10.27
C GLY A 229 12.73 -0.34 -11.78
N ASP A 230 13.43 -1.41 -12.19
CA ASP A 230 13.43 -1.92 -13.55
C ASP A 230 12.03 -2.34 -13.99
N VAL A 231 11.77 -2.23 -15.30
CA VAL A 231 10.48 -2.61 -15.90
C VAL A 231 10.45 -4.10 -16.23
N HIS A 232 9.62 -4.84 -15.51
CA HIS A 232 9.34 -6.26 -15.74
C HIS A 232 8.23 -6.48 -16.74
N TYR A 233 8.05 -7.73 -17.20
CA TYR A 233 7.00 -8.11 -18.15
C TYR A 233 5.61 -7.59 -17.76
N LEU A 234 5.22 -7.75 -16.49
CA LEU A 234 3.93 -7.30 -15.94
C LEU A 234 3.76 -5.76 -15.93
N GLN A 235 4.84 -5.04 -16.18
CA GLN A 235 4.92 -3.58 -16.16
C GLN A 235 5.29 -3.03 -17.53
N GLN A 236 5.43 -3.84 -18.58
CA GLN A 236 5.74 -3.36 -19.93
C GLN A 236 4.55 -2.62 -20.52
N VAL A 237 4.77 -1.71 -21.46
CA VAL A 237 3.70 -1.11 -22.27
C VAL A 237 2.99 -2.18 -23.11
N SER A 238 1.67 -2.05 -23.31
CA SER A 238 0.98 -3.04 -24.15
C SER A 238 1.20 -2.77 -25.62
N SER A 239 1.35 -3.82 -26.42
CA SER A 239 1.54 -3.70 -27.87
C SER A 239 0.39 -2.98 -28.58
N TRP A 240 -0.82 -3.00 -28.01
CA TRP A 240 -1.98 -2.28 -28.57
C TRP A 240 -1.98 -0.77 -28.29
N GLN A 241 -1.18 -0.30 -27.34
CA GLN A 241 -1.07 1.13 -26.98
C GLN A 241 -0.10 1.91 -27.89
N HIS A 242 0.58 1.23 -28.83
CA HIS A 242 1.52 1.82 -29.80
C HIS A 242 0.85 2.23 -31.10
#